data_AF-A0A3G8XMS6-F1
#
_entry.id   AF-A0A3G8XMS6-F1
#
_cell.length_a   1.000
_cell.length_b   1.000
_cell.length_c   1.000
_cell.angle_alpha   90.00
_cell.angle_beta   90.00
_cell.angle_gamma   90.00
#
_symmetry.space_group_name_H-M   'P 1'
#
loop_
_entity.id
_entity.type
_entity.pdbx_description
1 polymer ?
#
loop_
_entity_poly.entity_id
_entity_poly.type
_entity_poly.pdbx_seq_one_letter_code
_entity_poly.pdbx_strand_id
1 'polypeptide(L)'
;MKFLYKRQSLSFSRVLSVIIFFLLSQNNLLAGQFKNQFLTANFSEQVFSTPIPPTVNPAPPEVCTEKIEGLPFSASTATTTTVIQPATTYGFMFDIYKLDNSFTLTINGKPIANKEIEFQSAGTDGVNIRFADGSKYEGGVGTIYSLTGTPAAPLLRVVISPTGVVTMFGSKVSGGPLFPLELFNGANFNNVTWNKTMPNTTVISQKQVGPTNISGQGFGLNEIPCICFNPADTATPGQDTKVGITLFNRAGSENTDNWPMTRKSGHLALESNTKGFVVSRIAKADLGNITVPQEGMMVFDTTDKCLKIYSEGEWSCFSTPTCP
;
A
#
# COMPACT_ATOMS: atom_id res chain seq x y z
N MET A 1 24.03 0.83 -1.04
CA MET A 1 22.86 0.84 -1.96
C MET A 1 22.51 -0.61 -2.25
N LYS A 2 21.34 -1.10 -1.81
CA LYS A 2 20.94 -2.51 -1.94
C LYS A 2 20.00 -2.60 -3.15
N PHE A 3 20.49 -3.07 -4.29
CA PHE A 3 19.63 -3.34 -5.45
C PHE A 3 19.10 -4.77 -5.33
N LEU A 4 17.81 -4.89 -5.01
CA LEU A 4 17.08 -6.15 -4.97
C LEU A 4 16.32 -6.29 -6.28
N TYR A 5 16.73 -7.23 -7.13
CA TYR A 5 15.94 -7.71 -8.26
C TYR A 5 15.51 -9.14 -7.95
N LYS A 6 14.20 -9.41 -7.92
CA LYS A 6 13.64 -10.74 -7.67
C LYS A 6 13.00 -11.26 -8.97
N ARG A 7 13.34 -12.50 -9.33
CA ARG A 7 12.74 -13.30 -10.40
C ARG A 7 11.20 -13.30 -10.28
N GLN A 8 10.52 -12.86 -11.34
CA GLN A 8 9.15 -13.31 -11.60
C GLN A 8 9.20 -14.70 -12.24
N SER A 9 8.24 -15.55 -11.84
CA SER A 9 7.96 -16.83 -12.46
C SER A 9 7.39 -16.60 -13.87
N LEU A 10 8.26 -16.48 -14.86
CA LEU A 10 7.91 -16.58 -16.27
C LEU A 10 8.69 -17.76 -16.86
N SER A 11 7.95 -18.78 -17.26
CA SER A 11 8.46 -19.89 -18.06
C SER A 11 8.89 -19.35 -19.43
N PHE A 12 10.11 -18.83 -19.54
CA PHE A 12 10.78 -18.62 -20.82
C PHE A 12 12.25 -19.03 -20.71
N SER A 13 12.55 -20.11 -21.43
CA SER A 13 13.91 -20.56 -21.72
C SER A 13 14.59 -19.51 -22.61
N ARG A 14 15.53 -18.74 -22.03
CA ARG A 14 16.71 -18.18 -22.72
C ARG A 14 17.68 -17.60 -21.70
N VAL A 15 18.90 -18.09 -21.78
CA VAL A 15 20.06 -17.84 -20.92
C VAL A 15 20.47 -16.37 -20.97
N LEU A 16 20.61 -15.71 -19.81
CA LEU A 16 21.12 -14.34 -19.69
C LEU A 16 22.45 -14.34 -18.91
N SER A 17 23.56 -14.04 -19.59
CA SER A 17 24.86 -13.75 -18.97
C SER A 17 25.06 -12.24 -18.97
N VAL A 18 25.00 -11.61 -17.79
CA VAL A 18 25.33 -10.18 -17.64
C VAL A 18 26.86 -10.08 -17.51
N ILE A 19 27.53 -9.76 -18.61
CA ILE A 19 28.96 -9.42 -18.61
C ILE A 19 29.07 -7.89 -18.51
N ILE A 20 29.48 -7.39 -17.35
CA ILE A 20 29.80 -5.96 -17.17
C ILE A 20 31.25 -5.74 -17.61
N PHE A 21 31.45 -5.12 -18.78
CA PHE A 21 32.76 -4.63 -19.20
C PHE A 21 33.04 -3.28 -18.53
N PHE A 22 34.11 -3.21 -17.73
CA PHE A 22 34.68 -1.94 -17.26
C PHE A 22 35.89 -1.60 -18.15
N LEU A 23 35.76 -0.59 -19.01
CA LEU A 23 36.91 0.08 -19.62
C LEU A 23 37.43 1.15 -18.66
N LEU A 24 38.51 0.83 -17.95
CA LEU A 24 39.28 1.84 -17.22
C LEU A 24 40.14 2.61 -18.23
N SER A 25 39.79 3.88 -18.49
CA SER A 25 40.71 4.83 -19.10
C SER A 25 41.69 5.32 -18.02
N GLN A 26 42.96 4.96 -18.15
CA GLN A 26 44.06 5.53 -17.37
C GLN A 26 45.16 5.95 -18.35
N ASN A 27 45.35 7.27 -18.49
CA ASN A 27 46.53 7.83 -19.15
C ASN A 27 47.77 7.56 -18.28
N ASN A 28 48.81 7.01 -18.91
CA ASN A 28 50.20 6.93 -18.45
C ASN A 28 50.45 6.35 -17.06
N LEU A 29 50.60 5.03 -16.96
CA LEU A 29 51.54 4.39 -16.05
C LEU A 29 52.16 3.16 -16.75
N LEU A 30 53.48 3.03 -16.58
CA LEU A 30 54.38 2.12 -17.29
C LEU A 30 53.94 0.65 -17.25
N ALA A 31 54.09 0.00 -18.40
CA ALA A 31 53.82 -1.41 -18.61
C ALA A 31 54.71 -2.30 -17.73
N GLY A 32 54.10 -2.97 -16.74
CA GLY A 32 54.74 -4.05 -16.00
C GLY A 32 54.04 -4.31 -14.68
N GLN A 33 53.63 -5.57 -14.44
CA GLN A 33 53.02 -6.11 -13.21
C GLN A 33 51.47 -6.07 -13.12
N PHE A 34 50.76 -6.58 -14.13
CA PHE A 34 49.49 -7.28 -13.86
C PHE A 34 49.63 -8.72 -14.34
N LYS A 35 49.80 -9.63 -13.38
CA LYS A 35 49.85 -11.07 -13.61
C LYS A 35 48.43 -11.50 -13.96
N ASN A 36 48.22 -11.92 -15.22
CA ASN A 36 46.98 -12.54 -15.68
C ASN A 36 46.57 -13.68 -14.73
N GLN A 37 45.51 -13.48 -13.97
CA GLN A 37 44.67 -14.57 -13.48
C GLN A 37 43.26 -14.31 -14.02
N PHE A 38 43.05 -14.74 -15.27
CA PHE A 38 41.71 -14.98 -15.77
C PHE A 38 41.15 -16.19 -15.02
N LEU A 39 40.43 -15.95 -13.94
CA LEU A 39 39.51 -16.94 -13.39
C LEU A 39 38.28 -16.94 -14.30
N THR A 40 38.24 -17.91 -15.21
CA THR A 40 36.99 -18.31 -15.86
C THR A 40 36.04 -18.84 -14.79
N ALA A 41 35.12 -18.00 -14.33
CA ALA A 41 34.03 -18.45 -13.49
C ALA A 41 33.05 -19.26 -14.38
N ASN A 42 33.24 -20.58 -14.44
CA ASN A 42 32.24 -21.49 -14.96
C ASN A 42 31.03 -21.46 -14.02
N PHE A 43 29.94 -20.81 -14.43
CA PHE A 43 28.67 -20.90 -13.75
C PHE A 43 28.03 -22.26 -14.08
N SER A 44 28.12 -23.21 -13.15
CA SER A 44 27.27 -24.40 -13.17
C SER A 44 25.96 -24.04 -12.48
N GLU A 45 24.85 -24.02 -13.21
CA GLU A 45 23.51 -23.99 -12.60
C GLU A 45 23.27 -25.31 -11.87
N GLN A 46 23.18 -25.27 -10.54
CA GLN A 46 22.44 -26.31 -9.83
C GLN A 46 20.96 -25.98 -9.94
N VAL A 47 20.23 -26.84 -10.66
CA VAL A 47 18.78 -26.83 -10.71
C VAL A 47 18.26 -27.26 -9.33
N PHE A 48 18.00 -26.29 -8.46
CA PHE A 48 17.34 -26.54 -7.18
C PHE A 48 15.83 -26.70 -7.42
N SER A 49 15.39 -27.95 -7.56
CA SER A 49 13.98 -28.32 -7.37
C SER A 49 13.75 -28.51 -5.87
N THR A 50 13.32 -27.47 -5.17
CA THR A 50 12.81 -27.66 -3.82
C THR A 50 11.43 -28.32 -3.90
N PRO A 51 11.16 -29.39 -3.11
CA PRO A 51 9.82 -29.94 -2.99
C PRO A 51 8.84 -28.85 -2.56
N ILE A 52 7.72 -28.74 -3.27
CA ILE A 52 6.62 -27.83 -2.91
C ILE A 52 6.13 -28.24 -1.51
N PRO A 53 6.23 -27.36 -0.49
CA PRO A 53 5.66 -27.67 0.82
C PRO A 53 4.14 -27.83 0.69
N PRO A 54 3.52 -28.73 1.48
CA PRO A 54 2.09 -29.02 1.38
C PRO A 54 1.28 -27.75 1.59
N THR A 55 0.31 -27.57 0.71
CA THR A 55 -0.61 -26.44 0.55
C THR A 55 -0.93 -25.71 1.85
N VAL A 56 -0.21 -24.61 2.09
CA VAL A 56 -0.74 -23.53 2.93
C VAL A 56 -1.89 -22.92 2.13
N ASN A 57 -3.06 -22.86 2.75
CA ASN A 57 -4.24 -22.18 2.21
C ASN A 57 -3.79 -20.84 1.60
N PRO A 58 -4.10 -20.52 0.32
CA PRO A 58 -3.62 -19.28 -0.25
C PRO A 58 -4.09 -18.13 0.65
N ALA A 59 -3.12 -17.31 1.10
CA ALA A 59 -3.45 -16.09 1.81
C ALA A 59 -4.47 -15.31 0.96
N PRO A 60 -5.47 -14.65 1.58
CA PRO A 60 -6.42 -13.83 0.84
C PRO A 60 -5.65 -12.89 -0.10
N PRO A 61 -6.13 -12.65 -1.33
CA PRO A 61 -5.46 -11.75 -2.26
C PRO A 61 -5.23 -10.39 -1.58
N GLU A 62 -4.00 -9.90 -1.62
CA GLU A 62 -3.65 -8.60 -1.08
C GLU A 62 -4.40 -7.53 -1.88
N VAL A 63 -5.21 -6.72 -1.19
CA VAL A 63 -5.95 -5.62 -1.82
C VAL A 63 -5.29 -4.31 -1.45
N CYS A 64 -4.92 -3.54 -2.47
CA CYS A 64 -4.37 -2.21 -2.30
C CYS A 64 -5.39 -1.17 -2.74
N THR A 65 -5.42 -0.07 -2.00
CA THR A 65 -6.42 0.97 -2.22
C THR A 65 -5.83 2.36 -2.15
N GLU A 66 -6.33 3.25 -2.99
CA GLU A 66 -6.13 4.70 -2.83
C GLU A 66 -7.39 5.36 -2.25
N LYS A 67 -7.19 6.42 -1.46
CA LYS A 67 -8.28 7.19 -0.88
C LYS A 67 -8.83 8.20 -1.90
N ILE A 68 -10.15 8.21 -2.05
CA ILE A 68 -10.89 9.22 -2.79
C ILE A 68 -11.66 10.09 -1.80
N GLU A 69 -11.37 11.39 -1.77
CA GLU A 69 -12.08 12.32 -0.90
C GLU A 69 -13.53 12.47 -1.37
N GLY A 70 -14.46 12.30 -0.42
CA GLY A 70 -15.87 12.59 -0.63
C GLY A 70 -16.22 14.02 -0.23
N LEU A 71 -17.52 14.29 -0.13
CA LEU A 71 -18.05 15.56 0.33
C LEU A 71 -18.45 15.49 1.82
N PRO A 72 -18.34 16.61 2.55
CA PRO A 72 -18.86 16.73 3.90
C PRO A 72 -20.38 16.68 3.91
N PHE A 73 -20.95 16.36 5.06
CA PHE A 73 -22.39 16.40 5.29
C PHE A 73 -22.71 16.97 6.66
N SER A 74 -23.83 17.70 6.74
CA SER A 74 -24.40 18.13 8.00
C SER A 74 -25.91 18.29 7.86
N ALA A 75 -26.63 18.05 8.94
CA ALA A 75 -28.05 18.37 9.07
C ALA A 75 -28.35 18.84 10.49
N SER A 76 -29.34 19.71 10.62
CA SER A 76 -29.90 20.17 11.90
C SER A 76 -31.42 20.09 11.83
N THR A 77 -32.10 19.85 12.96
CA THR A 77 -33.55 20.04 13.16
C THR A 77 -34.47 19.54 12.01
N ALA A 78 -34.79 18.25 11.97
CA ALA A 78 -35.71 17.60 10.99
C ALA A 78 -35.37 17.82 9.49
N THR A 79 -34.24 18.44 9.17
CA THR A 79 -33.89 18.74 7.79
C THR A 79 -33.25 17.52 7.14
N THR A 80 -33.62 17.25 5.90
CA THR A 80 -32.97 16.24 5.07
C THR A 80 -31.84 16.90 4.29
N THR A 81 -30.65 16.30 4.31
CA THR A 81 -29.49 16.74 3.54
C THR A 81 -29.17 15.72 2.46
N THR A 82 -29.12 16.19 1.21
CA THR A 82 -28.70 15.39 0.07
C THR A 82 -27.27 15.75 -0.31
N VAL A 83 -26.40 14.76 -0.40
CA VAL A 83 -24.99 14.91 -0.80
C VAL A 83 -24.67 13.93 -1.93
N ILE A 84 -24.04 14.43 -2.99
CA ILE A 84 -23.59 13.61 -4.11
C ILE A 84 -22.14 13.17 -3.84
N GLN A 85 -21.95 11.90 -3.52
CA GLN A 85 -20.64 11.32 -3.24
C GLN A 85 -20.00 10.76 -4.52
N PRO A 86 -18.65 10.70 -4.59
CA PRO A 86 -17.96 10.19 -5.76
C PRO A 86 -18.23 8.69 -5.99
N ALA A 87 -17.97 8.24 -7.20
CA ALA A 87 -17.91 6.82 -7.52
C ALA A 87 -16.61 6.23 -6.95
N THR A 88 -16.68 5.02 -6.37
CA THR A 88 -15.49 4.32 -5.88
C THR A 88 -15.59 2.82 -6.10
N THR A 89 -14.46 2.16 -6.39
CA THR A 89 -14.46 0.74 -6.79
C THR A 89 -14.39 -0.22 -5.60
N TYR A 90 -13.89 0.23 -4.45
CA TYR A 90 -13.66 -0.57 -3.25
C TYR A 90 -14.43 -0.08 -2.02
N GLY A 91 -15.64 0.46 -2.25
CA GLY A 91 -16.56 0.86 -1.18
C GLY A 91 -16.37 2.31 -0.71
N PHE A 92 -17.14 2.67 0.31
CA PHE A 92 -17.26 4.05 0.80
C PHE A 92 -17.54 4.09 2.30
N MET A 93 -17.06 5.14 2.96
CA MET A 93 -17.20 5.35 4.39
C MET A 93 -17.82 6.72 4.68
N PHE A 94 -18.69 6.77 5.69
CA PHE A 94 -19.20 7.99 6.27
C PHE A 94 -18.69 8.11 7.70
N ASP A 95 -17.78 9.06 7.92
CA ASP A 95 -17.29 9.41 9.24
C ASP A 95 -18.18 10.48 9.84
N ILE A 96 -18.81 10.17 10.96
CA ILE A 96 -19.68 11.07 11.71
C ILE A 96 -18.91 11.59 12.91
N TYR A 97 -18.80 12.91 13.02
CA TYR A 97 -18.07 13.59 14.09
C TYR A 97 -18.99 13.99 15.24
N LYS A 98 -20.22 14.39 14.94
CA LYS A 98 -21.24 14.71 15.93
C LYS A 98 -22.55 14.09 15.54
N LEU A 99 -23.27 13.55 16.52
CA LEU A 99 -24.61 13.01 16.37
C LEU A 99 -25.37 13.26 17.66
N ASP A 100 -26.59 13.79 17.56
CA ASP A 100 -27.37 14.05 18.76
C ASP A 100 -28.25 12.86 19.19
N ASN A 101 -29.07 12.30 18.29
CA ASN A 101 -30.04 11.25 18.66
C ASN A 101 -30.01 10.05 17.71
N SER A 102 -30.26 10.31 16.43
CA SER A 102 -30.54 9.28 15.45
C SER A 102 -30.20 9.75 14.05
N PHE A 103 -30.15 8.83 13.10
CA PHE A 103 -30.15 9.19 11.69
C PHE A 103 -30.71 8.06 10.82
N THR A 104 -31.17 8.44 9.63
CA THR A 104 -31.30 7.54 8.49
C THR A 104 -30.27 7.93 7.43
N LEU A 105 -29.81 6.93 6.69
CA LEU A 105 -28.97 7.13 5.51
C LEU A 105 -29.54 6.30 4.36
N THR A 106 -29.75 6.96 3.23
CA THR A 106 -30.22 6.34 1.99
C THR A 106 -29.16 6.51 0.91
N ILE A 107 -28.81 5.40 0.25
CA ILE A 107 -27.85 5.36 -0.85
C ILE A 107 -28.60 5.00 -2.13
N ASN A 108 -28.59 5.89 -3.12
CA ASN A 108 -29.25 5.69 -4.41
C ASN A 108 -30.74 5.28 -4.26
N GLY A 109 -31.44 5.89 -3.30
CA GLY A 109 -32.85 5.60 -3.00
C GLY A 109 -33.09 4.37 -2.10
N LYS A 110 -32.05 3.61 -1.72
CA LYS A 110 -32.18 2.47 -0.80
C LYS A 110 -31.68 2.80 0.61
N PRO A 111 -32.51 2.66 1.66
CA PRO A 111 -32.08 2.92 3.04
C PRO A 111 -31.08 1.84 3.50
N ILE A 112 -30.06 2.24 4.26
CA ILE A 112 -29.04 1.31 4.79
C ILE A 112 -29.58 0.41 5.91
N ALA A 113 -30.71 0.75 6.51
CA ALA A 113 -31.35 -0.01 7.58
C ALA A 113 -32.88 -0.01 7.39
N ASN A 114 -33.55 -1.03 7.91
CA ASN A 114 -35.02 -1.16 7.85
C ASN A 114 -35.76 -0.23 8.85
N LYS A 115 -35.03 0.38 9.77
CA LYS A 115 -35.52 1.34 10.77
C LYS A 115 -34.51 2.49 10.87
N GLU A 116 -34.96 3.61 11.41
CA GLU A 116 -34.05 4.66 11.85
C GLU A 116 -33.09 4.13 12.91
N ILE A 117 -31.83 4.55 12.84
CA ILE A 117 -30.79 4.08 13.77
C ILE A 117 -30.80 4.99 14.99
N GLU A 118 -31.23 4.46 16.12
CA GLU A 118 -31.56 5.18 17.35
C GLU A 118 -30.47 4.96 18.39
N PHE A 119 -29.81 6.05 18.82
CA PHE A 119 -28.78 6.05 19.86
C PHE A 119 -29.28 6.64 21.20
N GLN A 120 -30.51 7.15 21.21
CA GLN A 120 -31.20 7.67 22.39
C GLN A 120 -32.53 6.95 22.59
N SER A 121 -32.94 6.76 23.84
CA SER A 121 -34.21 6.16 24.23
C SER A 121 -35.33 7.17 24.48
N ALA A 122 -35.02 8.32 25.09
CA ALA A 122 -36.03 9.31 25.44
C ALA A 122 -36.65 9.95 24.17
N GLY A 123 -37.96 9.83 24.00
CA GLY A 123 -38.69 10.39 22.86
C GLY A 123 -38.60 9.57 21.56
N THR A 124 -38.04 8.36 21.61
CA THR A 124 -37.85 7.44 20.47
C THR A 124 -38.55 6.10 20.73
N ASP A 125 -38.46 5.17 19.77
CA ASP A 125 -38.92 3.78 19.94
C ASP A 125 -37.92 2.92 20.76
N GLY A 126 -36.89 3.56 21.33
CA GLY A 126 -35.81 2.94 22.09
C GLY A 126 -34.54 2.73 21.27
N VAL A 127 -33.39 2.75 21.95
CA VAL A 127 -32.08 2.46 21.34
C VAL A 127 -32.12 1.12 20.62
N ASN A 128 -31.71 1.10 19.36
CA ASN A 128 -31.73 -0.09 18.51
C ASN A 128 -30.36 -0.42 17.88
N ILE A 129 -29.30 0.21 18.35
CA ILE A 129 -27.90 -0.09 18.02
C ILE A 129 -27.08 -0.29 19.30
N ARG A 130 -26.17 -1.26 19.31
CA ARG A 130 -25.29 -1.55 20.45
C ARG A 130 -23.91 -1.96 19.99
N PHE A 131 -22.94 -1.91 20.89
CA PHE A 131 -21.63 -2.48 20.66
C PHE A 131 -21.72 -4.01 20.64
N ALA A 132 -20.84 -4.65 19.87
CA ALA A 132 -20.77 -6.11 19.80
C ALA A 132 -20.49 -6.79 21.16
N ASP A 133 -19.92 -6.05 22.13
CA ASP A 133 -19.74 -6.51 23.52
C ASP A 133 -21.00 -6.34 24.41
N GLY A 134 -22.11 -5.89 23.83
CA GLY A 134 -23.40 -5.70 24.50
C GLY A 134 -23.61 -4.34 25.17
N SER A 135 -22.56 -3.52 25.33
CA SER A 135 -22.71 -2.16 25.86
C SER A 135 -23.48 -1.25 24.89
N LYS A 136 -24.10 -0.19 25.42
CA LYS A 136 -24.92 0.75 24.66
C LYS A 136 -24.57 2.18 25.02
N TYR A 137 -24.77 3.09 24.07
CA TYR A 137 -25.03 4.48 24.42
C TYR A 137 -26.28 4.52 25.31
N GLU A 138 -26.24 5.29 26.40
CA GLU A 138 -27.24 5.25 27.48
C GLU A 138 -27.34 3.91 28.25
N GLY A 139 -26.31 3.06 28.15
CA GLY A 139 -26.31 1.74 28.79
C GLY A 139 -24.91 1.14 28.89
N GLY A 140 -24.02 1.83 29.61
CA GLY A 140 -22.60 1.48 29.78
C GLY A 140 -21.63 2.40 29.04
N VAL A 141 -22.15 3.26 28.16
CA VAL A 141 -21.46 4.37 27.50
C VAL A 141 -22.28 5.64 27.72
N GLY A 142 -21.63 6.80 27.75
CA GLY A 142 -22.32 8.10 27.83
C GLY A 142 -23.32 8.32 26.70
N THR A 143 -24.10 9.39 26.79
CA THR A 143 -25.05 9.75 25.72
C THR A 143 -24.29 10.18 24.47
N ILE A 144 -24.78 9.82 23.28
CA ILE A 144 -24.07 10.06 22.02
C ILE A 144 -23.80 11.55 21.78
N TYR A 145 -24.77 12.41 22.11
CA TYR A 145 -24.67 13.87 21.98
C TYR A 145 -23.63 14.53 22.88
N SER A 146 -23.13 13.82 23.91
CA SER A 146 -22.06 14.31 24.77
C SER A 146 -20.65 14.01 24.22
N LEU A 147 -20.57 13.17 23.18
CA LEU A 147 -19.32 12.72 22.60
C LEU A 147 -19.01 13.47 21.30
N THR A 148 -17.74 13.58 20.97
CA THR A 148 -17.30 14.24 19.74
C THR A 148 -16.14 13.49 19.11
N GLY A 149 -16.25 13.29 17.79
CA GLY A 149 -15.21 12.76 16.93
C GLY A 149 -14.40 13.86 16.25
N THR A 150 -13.31 13.45 15.63
CA THR A 150 -12.42 14.29 14.82
C THR A 150 -12.16 13.61 13.48
N PRO A 151 -11.61 14.31 12.47
CA PRO A 151 -11.21 13.68 11.21
C PRO A 151 -10.22 12.50 11.37
N ALA A 152 -9.39 12.50 12.42
CA ALA A 152 -8.45 11.40 12.68
C ALA A 152 -9.08 10.25 13.49
N ALA A 153 -10.12 10.55 14.28
CA ALA A 153 -10.81 9.61 15.16
C ALA A 153 -12.31 9.97 15.22
N PRO A 154 -13.13 9.50 14.26
CA PRO A 154 -14.54 9.86 14.19
C PRO A 154 -15.33 9.22 15.33
N LEU A 155 -16.51 9.77 15.63
CA LEU A 155 -17.39 9.23 16.67
C LEU A 155 -18.08 7.96 16.18
N LEU A 156 -18.58 7.98 14.94
CA LEU A 156 -19.15 6.81 14.28
C LEU A 156 -18.56 6.69 12.88
N ARG A 157 -18.50 5.47 12.37
CA ARG A 157 -18.15 5.17 10.98
C ARG A 157 -19.14 4.19 10.40
N VAL A 158 -19.81 4.58 9.33
CA VAL A 158 -20.59 3.68 8.47
C VAL A 158 -19.69 3.24 7.32
N VAL A 159 -19.60 1.94 7.07
CA VAL A 159 -18.80 1.37 5.97
C VAL A 159 -19.72 0.63 5.00
N ILE A 160 -19.65 1.01 3.73
CA ILE A 160 -20.26 0.31 2.61
C ILE A 160 -19.15 -0.48 1.92
N SER A 161 -19.19 -1.79 2.03
CA SER A 161 -18.21 -2.66 1.36
C SER A 161 -18.36 -2.64 -0.18
N PRO A 162 -17.39 -3.16 -0.95
CA PRO A 162 -17.49 -3.26 -2.41
C PRO A 162 -18.68 -4.09 -2.91
N THR A 163 -19.23 -4.97 -2.06
CA THR A 163 -20.40 -5.82 -2.36
C THR A 163 -21.72 -5.24 -1.84
N GLY A 164 -21.64 -4.09 -1.16
CA GLY A 164 -22.80 -3.38 -0.62
C GLY A 164 -23.14 -3.67 0.83
N VAL A 165 -22.42 -4.60 1.47
CA VAL A 165 -22.63 -4.93 2.88
C VAL A 165 -22.34 -3.71 3.72
N VAL A 166 -23.29 -3.34 4.58
CA VAL A 166 -23.19 -2.22 5.52
C VAL A 166 -22.69 -2.74 6.86
N THR A 167 -21.65 -2.09 7.38
CA THR A 167 -21.19 -2.29 8.76
C THR A 167 -21.03 -0.93 9.44
N MET A 168 -21.12 -0.93 10.77
CA MET A 168 -20.99 0.30 11.56
C MET A 168 -20.03 0.10 12.72
N PHE A 169 -19.35 1.18 13.08
CA PHE A 169 -18.46 1.26 14.22
C PHE A 169 -18.73 2.54 14.98
N GLY A 170 -18.47 2.51 16.29
CA GLY A 170 -18.60 3.68 17.16
C GLY A 170 -17.50 3.78 18.18
N SER A 171 -17.23 4.99 18.66
CA SER A 171 -16.36 5.22 19.81
C SER A 171 -17.19 5.33 21.08
N LYS A 172 -16.60 4.85 22.19
CA LYS A 172 -17.18 4.96 23.53
C LYS A 172 -16.79 6.26 24.25
N VAL A 173 -15.79 6.97 23.73
CA VAL A 173 -15.25 8.22 24.31
C VAL A 173 -14.89 9.20 23.19
N SER A 174 -14.86 10.50 23.47
CA SER A 174 -14.48 11.51 22.48
C SER A 174 -13.06 11.27 21.97
N GLY A 175 -12.88 11.23 20.64
CA GLY A 175 -11.59 10.95 19.99
C GLY A 175 -11.01 9.54 20.25
N GLY A 176 -11.82 8.61 20.76
CA GLY A 176 -11.41 7.24 21.08
C GLY A 176 -11.35 6.30 19.87
N PRO A 177 -10.91 5.04 20.09
CA PRO A 177 -10.93 4.00 19.08
C PRO A 177 -12.36 3.58 18.72
N LEU A 178 -12.52 3.08 17.50
CA LEU A 178 -13.77 2.55 16.99
C LEU A 178 -13.96 1.06 17.35
N PHE A 179 -15.15 0.72 17.81
CA PHE A 179 -15.58 -0.65 18.12
C PHE A 179 -16.78 -1.04 17.24
N PRO A 180 -16.92 -2.33 16.87
CA PRO A 180 -18.03 -2.79 16.05
C PRO A 180 -19.40 -2.54 16.70
N LEU A 181 -20.36 -2.08 15.90
CA LEU A 181 -21.75 -1.91 16.28
C LEU A 181 -22.65 -2.90 15.53
N GLU A 182 -23.70 -3.35 16.19
CA GLU A 182 -24.76 -4.18 15.63
C GLU A 182 -26.13 -3.58 15.91
N LEU A 183 -27.03 -3.69 14.92
CA LEU A 183 -28.44 -3.36 15.11
C LEU A 183 -29.15 -4.47 15.88
N PHE A 184 -30.11 -4.10 16.71
CA PHE A 184 -30.94 -5.01 17.49
C PHE A 184 -32.38 -4.50 17.59
N ASN A 185 -33.23 -5.17 18.36
CA ASN A 185 -34.63 -4.75 18.58
C ASN A 185 -35.46 -4.65 17.27
N GLY A 186 -35.22 -5.60 16.35
CA GLY A 186 -35.87 -5.67 15.05
C GLY A 186 -35.32 -4.70 13.99
N ALA A 187 -34.28 -3.92 14.32
CA ALA A 187 -33.50 -3.19 13.32
C ALA A 187 -32.45 -4.11 12.67
N ASN A 188 -32.26 -3.99 11.36
CA ASN A 188 -31.31 -4.75 10.56
C ASN A 188 -30.75 -3.87 9.45
N PHE A 189 -29.49 -4.13 9.07
CA PHE A 189 -28.87 -3.49 7.92
C PHE A 189 -29.40 -4.10 6.62
N ASN A 190 -29.59 -3.24 5.62
CA ASN A 190 -29.87 -3.64 4.25
C ASN A 190 -28.56 -3.65 3.46
N ASN A 191 -28.45 -4.53 2.47
CA ASN A 191 -27.41 -4.42 1.46
C ASN A 191 -27.70 -3.23 0.51
N VAL A 192 -26.74 -2.36 0.21
CA VAL A 192 -26.93 -1.22 -0.69
C VAL A 192 -25.95 -1.25 -1.86
N THR A 193 -26.33 -0.72 -3.03
CA THR A 193 -25.42 -0.67 -4.17
C THR A 193 -24.67 0.65 -4.19
N TRP A 194 -23.34 0.58 -4.08
CA TRP A 194 -22.46 1.71 -4.35
C TRP A 194 -22.02 1.69 -5.82
N ASN A 195 -22.29 2.76 -6.54
CA ASN A 195 -21.91 2.90 -7.94
C ASN A 195 -20.38 3.07 -8.06
N LYS A 196 -19.78 2.27 -8.93
CA LYS A 196 -18.33 2.24 -9.16
C LYS A 196 -17.85 3.23 -10.22
N THR A 197 -18.75 3.65 -11.11
CA THR A 197 -18.42 4.52 -12.26
C THR A 197 -19.23 5.80 -12.31
N MET A 198 -20.33 5.87 -11.56
CA MET A 198 -21.23 7.04 -11.50
C MET A 198 -21.29 7.58 -10.08
N PRO A 199 -21.52 8.89 -9.88
CA PRO A 199 -21.75 9.45 -8.55
C PRO A 199 -22.89 8.74 -7.82
N ASN A 200 -22.83 8.79 -6.48
CA ASN A 200 -23.81 8.18 -5.59
C ASN A 200 -24.62 9.28 -4.90
N THR A 201 -25.94 9.23 -5.02
CA THR A 201 -26.82 10.14 -4.30
C THR A 201 -27.03 9.61 -2.89
N THR A 202 -26.63 10.41 -1.89
CA THR A 202 -26.75 10.05 -0.48
C THR A 202 -27.69 11.02 0.19
N VAL A 203 -28.61 10.50 0.99
CA VAL A 203 -29.63 11.30 1.69
C VAL A 203 -29.57 10.96 3.16
N ILE A 204 -29.30 11.97 3.99
CA ILE A 204 -29.21 11.86 5.43
C ILE A 204 -30.38 12.64 6.03
N SER A 205 -31.10 12.02 6.95
CA SER A 205 -32.19 12.68 7.69
C SER A 205 -32.22 12.19 9.14
N GLN A 206 -33.00 12.87 9.97
CA GLN A 206 -33.19 12.55 11.38
C GLN A 206 -34.67 12.77 11.74
N LYS A 207 -35.25 11.89 12.55
CA LYS A 207 -36.53 12.17 13.23
C LYS A 207 -36.29 13.15 14.36
N GLN A 208 -37.08 14.21 14.40
CA GLN A 208 -36.89 15.29 15.35
C GLN A 208 -37.23 14.86 16.79
N VAL A 209 -36.22 14.85 17.66
CA VAL A 209 -36.35 14.59 19.11
C VAL A 209 -35.45 15.58 19.85
N GLY A 210 -36.00 16.73 20.22
CA GLY A 210 -35.19 17.83 20.75
C GLY A 210 -34.19 18.37 19.69
N PRO A 211 -33.02 18.89 20.12
CA PRO A 211 -31.93 19.20 19.19
C PRO A 211 -31.43 17.92 18.51
N THR A 212 -31.62 17.84 17.19
CA THR A 212 -31.10 16.77 16.34
C THR A 212 -30.09 17.34 15.37
N ASN A 213 -28.80 17.12 15.62
CA ASN A 213 -27.74 17.48 14.70
C ASN A 213 -26.93 16.25 14.29
N ILE A 214 -26.38 16.31 13.07
CA ILE A 214 -25.39 15.37 12.57
C ILE A 214 -24.36 16.13 11.73
N SER A 215 -23.09 15.78 11.86
CA SER A 215 -22.06 16.29 10.95
C SER A 215 -20.95 15.28 10.73
N GLY A 216 -20.34 15.33 9.54
CA GLY A 216 -19.34 14.35 9.15
C GLY A 216 -18.74 14.57 7.77
N GLN A 217 -17.95 13.59 7.34
CA GLN A 217 -17.22 13.56 6.07
C GLN A 217 -17.34 12.19 5.40
N GLY A 218 -17.64 12.19 4.11
CA GLY A 218 -17.54 10.99 3.28
C GLY A 218 -16.13 10.81 2.71
N PHE A 219 -15.69 9.58 2.56
CA PHE A 219 -14.54 9.22 1.71
C PHE A 219 -14.71 7.80 1.20
N GLY A 220 -14.08 7.44 0.08
CA GLY A 220 -14.10 6.06 -0.38
C GLY A 220 -12.74 5.59 -0.81
N LEU A 221 -12.70 4.36 -1.30
CA LEU A 221 -11.49 3.68 -1.71
C LEU A 221 -11.62 3.19 -3.16
N ASN A 222 -10.60 3.43 -3.97
CA ASN A 222 -10.44 2.73 -5.23
C ASN A 222 -9.47 1.59 -5.06
N GLU A 223 -9.86 0.41 -5.52
CA GLU A 223 -8.95 -0.72 -5.70
C GLU A 223 -7.92 -0.35 -6.77
N ILE A 224 -6.66 -0.44 -6.40
CA ILE A 224 -5.50 -0.20 -7.26
C ILE A 224 -4.61 -1.43 -7.27
N PRO A 225 -3.84 -1.66 -8.34
CA PRO A 225 -2.79 -2.67 -8.33
C PRO A 225 -1.86 -2.47 -7.13
N CYS A 226 -1.57 -3.55 -6.41
CA CYS A 226 -0.60 -3.48 -5.32
C CYS A 226 0.79 -3.14 -5.84
N ILE A 227 1.34 -2.03 -5.35
CA ILE A 227 2.74 -1.70 -5.57
C ILE A 227 3.58 -2.69 -4.77
N CYS A 228 4.23 -3.62 -5.48
CA CYS A 228 4.91 -4.74 -4.90
C CYS A 228 6.21 -4.31 -4.20
N PHE A 229 6.15 -4.07 -2.88
CA PHE A 229 7.30 -4.37 -2.04
C PHE A 229 7.08 -5.76 -1.48
N ASN A 230 7.93 -6.73 -1.86
CA ASN A 230 8.02 -7.92 -1.03
C ASN A 230 8.50 -7.44 0.35
N PRO A 231 7.78 -7.74 1.45
CA PRO A 231 8.28 -7.45 2.77
C PRO A 231 9.65 -8.10 2.94
N ALA A 232 10.53 -7.45 3.71
CA ALA A 232 11.85 -8.00 3.96
C ALA A 232 11.70 -9.39 4.59
N ASP A 233 12.33 -10.41 3.99
CA ASP A 233 12.46 -11.70 4.63
C ASP A 233 13.38 -11.54 5.84
N THR A 234 12.78 -11.58 7.03
CA THR A 234 13.46 -11.57 8.33
C THR A 234 13.43 -12.94 9.00
N ALA A 235 12.74 -13.91 8.39
CA ALA A 235 12.52 -15.24 8.96
C ALA A 235 13.75 -16.14 8.76
N THR A 236 14.48 -15.96 7.66
CA THR A 236 15.71 -16.71 7.40
C THR A 236 16.88 -15.79 7.03
N PRO A 237 18.13 -16.15 7.40
CA PRO A 237 19.29 -15.50 6.83
C PRO A 237 19.28 -15.70 5.32
N GLY A 238 19.17 -14.61 4.57
CA GLY A 238 19.16 -14.67 3.12
C GLY A 238 20.48 -15.17 2.53
N GLN A 239 20.49 -15.40 1.22
CA GLN A 239 21.67 -15.95 0.52
C GLN A 239 22.87 -15.01 0.54
N ASP A 240 24.07 -15.59 0.52
CA ASP A 240 25.33 -14.86 0.53
C ASP A 240 25.50 -13.97 -0.70
N THR A 241 25.97 -12.75 -0.48
CA THR A 241 26.43 -11.87 -1.55
C THR A 241 27.79 -12.36 -2.02
N LYS A 242 27.87 -12.87 -3.25
CA LYS A 242 29.09 -13.51 -3.78
C LYS A 242 30.00 -12.55 -4.55
N VAL A 243 29.50 -11.38 -4.95
CA VAL A 243 30.25 -10.39 -5.73
C VAL A 243 30.42 -9.13 -4.91
N GLY A 244 31.64 -8.58 -4.87
CA GLY A 244 31.87 -7.30 -4.22
C GLY A 244 33.17 -6.63 -4.61
N ILE A 245 33.20 -5.30 -4.45
CA ILE A 245 34.38 -4.44 -4.57
C ILE A 245 34.56 -3.65 -3.26
N THR A 246 35.75 -3.69 -2.65
CA THR A 246 36.07 -2.99 -1.39
C THR A 246 37.42 -2.30 -1.48
N LEU A 247 37.52 -1.10 -0.89
CA LEU A 247 38.80 -0.39 -0.70
C LEU A 247 39.48 -0.68 0.64
N PHE A 248 38.88 -1.53 1.48
CA PHE A 248 39.43 -1.92 2.77
C PHE A 248 40.36 -3.14 2.70
N ASN A 249 40.67 -3.63 1.49
CA ASN A 249 41.50 -4.83 1.25
C ASN A 249 40.99 -6.08 2.00
N ARG A 250 39.67 -6.28 2.03
CA ARG A 250 39.02 -7.43 2.68
C ARG A 250 38.44 -8.46 1.72
N ALA A 251 38.64 -8.28 0.42
CA ALA A 251 38.25 -9.27 -0.58
C ALA A 251 39.35 -10.33 -0.75
N GLY A 252 38.96 -11.57 -1.04
CA GLY A 252 39.88 -12.68 -1.32
C GLY A 252 40.11 -13.62 -0.14
N SER A 253 40.78 -14.74 -0.40
CA SER A 253 40.98 -15.85 0.55
C SER A 253 41.92 -15.54 1.72
N GLU A 254 42.62 -14.42 1.68
CA GLU A 254 43.62 -14.03 2.68
C GLU A 254 42.98 -13.33 3.90
N ASN A 255 41.69 -12.97 3.83
CA ASN A 255 40.98 -12.29 4.90
C ASN A 255 39.94 -13.22 5.57
N THR A 256 40.03 -13.35 6.89
CA THR A 256 39.13 -14.21 7.69
C THR A 256 37.71 -13.67 7.84
N ASP A 257 37.48 -12.40 7.51
CA ASP A 257 36.17 -11.73 7.66
C ASP A 257 35.12 -12.22 6.65
N ASN A 258 35.50 -13.12 5.72
CA ASN A 258 34.61 -13.77 4.74
C ASN A 258 33.74 -12.77 3.95
N TRP A 259 34.30 -11.60 3.69
CA TRP A 259 33.64 -10.57 2.91
C TRP A 259 33.71 -10.93 1.42
N PRO A 260 32.65 -10.71 0.60
CA PRO A 260 31.38 -10.03 0.89
C PRO A 260 30.26 -10.96 1.39
N MET A 261 30.51 -12.25 1.56
CA MET A 261 29.50 -13.30 1.86
C MET A 261 28.83 -13.14 3.23
N THR A 262 29.43 -12.34 4.12
CA THR A 262 28.78 -11.88 5.36
C THR A 262 27.58 -10.96 5.11
N ARG A 263 27.46 -10.35 3.93
CA ARG A 263 26.27 -9.61 3.50
C ARG A 263 25.26 -10.57 2.88
N LYS A 264 24.01 -10.53 3.35
CA LYS A 264 22.93 -11.39 2.84
C LYS A 264 21.95 -10.65 1.93
N SER A 265 21.39 -11.39 0.97
CA SER A 265 20.37 -10.97 0.00
C SER A 265 20.80 -9.80 -0.89
N GLY A 266 22.08 -9.74 -1.27
CA GLY A 266 22.61 -8.76 -2.22
C GLY A 266 23.22 -9.46 -3.42
N HIS A 267 23.04 -8.89 -4.62
CA HIS A 267 23.74 -9.35 -5.82
C HIS A 267 25.18 -8.79 -5.89
N LEU A 268 25.40 -7.60 -5.34
CA LEU A 268 26.69 -6.90 -5.33
C LEU A 268 26.88 -6.12 -4.02
N ALA A 269 28.08 -6.21 -3.43
CA ALA A 269 28.51 -5.38 -2.30
C ALA A 269 29.59 -4.38 -2.74
N LEU A 270 29.37 -3.09 -2.54
CA LEU A 270 30.36 -2.03 -2.78
C LEU A 270 30.69 -1.35 -1.45
N GLU A 271 31.98 -1.18 -1.15
CA GLU A 271 32.41 -0.65 0.13
C GLU A 271 33.59 0.32 0.01
N SER A 272 33.39 1.54 0.50
CA SER A 272 34.39 2.59 0.62
C SER A 272 33.91 3.66 1.60
N ASN A 273 34.83 4.28 2.34
CA ASN A 273 34.57 5.46 3.17
C ASN A 273 34.97 6.78 2.48
N THR A 274 35.69 6.71 1.36
CA THR A 274 36.37 7.86 0.74
C THR A 274 36.08 8.02 -0.75
N LYS A 275 35.46 7.03 -1.40
CA LYS A 275 35.16 7.02 -2.84
C LYS A 275 33.68 6.69 -3.06
N GLY A 276 33.04 7.43 -3.96
CA GLY A 276 31.69 7.14 -4.43
C GLY A 276 31.68 6.14 -5.58
N PHE A 277 30.53 5.51 -5.81
CA PHE A 277 30.26 4.75 -7.02
C PHE A 277 29.69 5.67 -8.09
N VAL A 278 30.30 5.67 -9.27
CA VAL A 278 29.85 6.47 -10.42
C VAL A 278 29.48 5.50 -11.54
N VAL A 279 28.21 5.52 -11.93
CA VAL A 279 27.72 4.79 -13.11
C VAL A 279 28.15 5.50 -14.39
N SER A 280 28.23 4.76 -15.50
CA SER A 280 28.50 5.32 -16.82
C SER A 280 27.53 6.47 -17.13
N ARG A 281 28.07 7.60 -17.60
CA ARG A 281 27.32 8.81 -17.92
C ARG A 281 27.24 8.97 -19.43
N ILE A 282 26.04 9.18 -19.96
CA ILE A 282 25.78 9.25 -21.40
C ILE A 282 24.75 10.33 -21.68
N ALA A 283 24.86 11.05 -22.79
CA ALA A 283 23.81 11.97 -23.21
C ALA A 283 22.64 11.20 -23.83
N LYS A 284 21.42 11.72 -23.73
CA LYS A 284 20.23 11.05 -24.29
C LYS A 284 20.38 10.68 -25.76
N ALA A 285 20.98 11.58 -26.55
CA ALA A 285 21.21 11.38 -27.98
C ALA A 285 22.14 10.19 -28.28
N ASP A 286 23.02 9.83 -27.35
CA ASP A 286 24.02 8.77 -27.53
C ASP A 286 23.53 7.40 -27.05
N LEU A 287 22.35 7.31 -26.41
CA LEU A 287 21.78 6.03 -25.96
C LEU A 287 21.57 5.04 -27.12
N GLY A 288 21.28 5.56 -28.32
CA GLY A 288 21.15 4.75 -29.53
C GLY A 288 22.46 4.10 -30.02
N ASN A 289 23.62 4.54 -29.51
CA ASN A 289 24.91 3.93 -29.82
C ASN A 289 25.13 2.60 -29.07
N ILE A 290 24.32 2.33 -28.04
CA ILE A 290 24.28 1.03 -27.38
C ILE A 290 23.39 0.13 -28.24
N THR A 291 23.99 -0.59 -29.19
CA THR A 291 23.26 -1.35 -30.23
C THR A 291 22.65 -2.66 -29.73
N VAL A 292 23.11 -3.18 -28.60
CA VAL A 292 22.59 -4.41 -27.98
C VAL A 292 22.42 -4.22 -26.47
N PRO A 293 21.51 -3.31 -26.04
CA PRO A 293 21.25 -3.08 -24.63
C PRO A 293 20.67 -4.37 -23.99
N GLN A 294 20.99 -4.60 -22.72
CA GLN A 294 20.50 -5.74 -21.95
C GLN A 294 19.51 -5.25 -20.91
N GLU A 295 18.47 -6.03 -20.65
CA GLU A 295 17.50 -5.76 -19.59
C GLU A 295 18.20 -5.52 -18.24
N GLY A 296 17.83 -4.44 -17.56
CA GLY A 296 18.43 -4.00 -16.31
C GLY A 296 19.75 -3.23 -16.44
N MET A 297 20.24 -2.94 -17.66
CA MET A 297 21.39 -2.07 -17.85
C MET A 297 21.09 -0.65 -17.33
N MET A 298 22.06 -0.04 -16.64
CA MET A 298 21.88 1.26 -15.99
C MET A 298 22.91 2.28 -16.48
N VAL A 299 22.45 3.50 -16.73
CA VAL A 299 23.31 4.65 -17.10
C VAL A 299 22.77 5.92 -16.46
N PHE A 300 23.62 6.90 -16.19
CA PHE A 300 23.15 8.24 -15.83
C PHE A 300 23.03 9.10 -17.09
N ASP A 301 21.80 9.48 -17.45
CA ASP A 301 21.53 10.36 -18.58
C ASP A 301 21.88 11.81 -18.20
N THR A 302 22.86 12.40 -18.86
CA THR A 302 23.31 13.76 -18.56
C THR A 302 22.41 14.85 -19.13
N THR A 303 21.56 14.52 -20.11
CA THR A 303 20.59 15.43 -20.72
C THR A 303 19.33 15.49 -19.84
N ASP A 304 18.74 14.33 -19.54
CA ASP A 304 17.53 14.22 -18.72
C ASP A 304 17.83 14.29 -17.20
N LYS A 305 19.12 14.22 -16.82
CA LYS A 305 19.63 14.31 -15.43
C LYS A 305 19.02 13.25 -14.49
N CYS A 306 18.83 12.04 -15.00
CA CYS A 306 18.24 10.93 -14.27
C CYS A 306 19.07 9.64 -14.42
N LEU A 307 18.95 8.72 -13.46
CA LEU A 307 19.41 7.34 -13.67
C LEU A 307 18.40 6.66 -14.62
N LYS A 308 18.86 6.18 -15.77
CA LYS A 308 18.06 5.39 -16.70
C LYS A 308 18.32 3.91 -16.55
N ILE A 309 17.27 3.12 -16.68
CA ILE A 309 17.30 1.67 -16.72
C ILE A 309 16.73 1.23 -18.07
N TYR A 310 17.41 0.33 -18.76
CA TYR A 310 16.86 -0.34 -19.93
C TYR A 310 15.91 -1.44 -19.48
N SER A 311 14.64 -1.32 -19.82
CA SER A 311 13.60 -2.28 -19.47
C SER A 311 12.59 -2.39 -20.60
N GLU A 312 12.15 -3.61 -20.90
CA GLU A 312 11.09 -3.88 -21.89
C GLU A 312 11.37 -3.27 -23.28
N GLY A 313 12.64 -3.20 -23.67
CA GLY A 313 13.02 -2.64 -24.97
C GLY A 313 13.31 -1.13 -24.97
N GLU A 314 13.08 -0.40 -23.88
CA GLU A 314 13.20 1.06 -23.81
C GLU A 314 14.10 1.57 -22.65
N TRP A 315 14.69 2.76 -22.84
CA TRP A 315 15.45 3.46 -21.80
C TRP A 315 14.56 4.45 -21.04
N SER A 316 14.28 4.15 -19.77
CA SER A 316 13.37 4.95 -18.93
C SER A 316 14.06 5.52 -17.70
N CYS A 317 13.73 6.77 -17.33
CA CYS A 317 14.21 7.34 -16.08
C CYS A 317 13.63 6.58 -14.89
N PHE A 318 14.50 6.19 -13.96
CA PHE A 318 14.09 5.66 -12.66
C PHE A 318 13.61 6.80 -11.76
N SER A 319 12.33 7.15 -11.89
CA SER A 319 11.68 8.25 -11.16
C SER A 319 10.86 7.77 -9.98
N THR A 320 10.31 6.57 -10.05
CA THR A 320 9.56 5.92 -8.98
C THR A 320 10.35 4.71 -8.48
N PRO A 321 10.64 4.61 -7.17
CA PRO A 321 11.20 3.40 -6.59
C PRO A 321 10.11 2.33 -6.49
N THR A 322 9.69 1.78 -7.63
CA THR A 322 8.72 0.69 -7.74
C THR A 322 9.10 -0.24 -8.88
N CYS A 323 8.53 -1.45 -8.89
CA CYS A 323 8.64 -2.34 -10.06
C CYS A 323 8.01 -1.64 -11.29
N PRO A 324 8.61 -1.79 -12.49
CA PRO A 324 7.95 -1.42 -13.74
C PRO A 324 6.65 -2.21 -13.92
#